data_AF-A0AAW5XSL3-F1
#
_entry.id   AF-A0AAW5XSL3-F1
#
_cell.length_a   1.000
_cell.length_b   1.000
_cell.length_c   1.000
_cell.angle_alpha   90.00
_cell.angle_beta   90.00
_cell.angle_gamma   90.00
#
_symmetry.space_group_name_H-M   'P 1'
#
loop_
_entity.id
_entity.type
_entity.pdbx_description
1 polymer ?
#
loop_
_entity_poly.entity_id
_entity_poly.type
_entity_poly.pdbx_seq_one_letter_code
_entity_poly.pdbx_strand_id
1 'polypeptide(L)'
;MLEKGVGRVNKVELMDKHLDSHQGKITSTDICNIVMSIFKFDLTTKPVLSKEWITARAGSSTKNIAIMAIDSTLTHYGRKATGIEIRQLINQIFGINLDAISSLEGARISLFSKDQWVIKDEQDLFVVHTGLGDVDVKVFPTDYFTEQTGLEELPKDLKQSLTNFGFSCDERAGCYYYSNPSGEAIPDEFKGQIIGTILKVIHDSYQSL
;
A
#
# COMPACT_ATOMS: atom_id res chain seq x y z
N MET A 1 -20.82 19.96 22.41
CA MET A 1 -21.47 18.74 21.93
C MET A 1 -20.47 18.02 21.07
N LEU A 2 -20.11 16.79 21.44
CA LEU A 2 -19.18 15.92 20.72
C LEU A 2 -19.82 15.51 19.40
N GLU A 3 -19.30 15.99 18.27
CA GLU A 3 -19.53 15.33 16.99
C GLU A 3 -18.76 14.01 17.01
N LYS A 4 -19.50 12.95 17.32
CA LYS A 4 -19.05 11.57 17.19
C LYS A 4 -18.62 11.36 15.75
N GLY A 5 -17.40 10.84 15.59
CA GLY A 5 -16.79 10.54 14.30
C GLY A 5 -17.77 9.89 13.34
N VAL A 6 -17.94 10.53 12.19
CA VAL A 6 -18.43 9.87 10.98
C VAL A 6 -17.51 8.67 10.78
N GLY A 7 -18.04 7.45 11.02
CA GLY A 7 -17.28 6.23 10.90
C GLY A 7 -16.61 6.22 9.53
N ARG A 8 -15.28 6.27 9.51
CA ARG A 8 -14.49 6.20 8.28
C ARG A 8 -14.88 4.90 7.60
N VAL A 9 -15.56 5.00 6.45
CA VAL A 9 -16.02 3.82 5.72
C VAL A 9 -14.79 3.06 5.27
N ASN A 10 -14.66 1.81 5.72
CA ASN A 10 -13.55 0.94 5.33
C ASN A 10 -13.59 0.75 3.81
N LYS A 11 -12.49 1.10 3.12
CA LYS A 11 -12.40 1.04 1.66
C LYS A 11 -12.67 -0.37 1.11
N VAL A 12 -12.26 -1.40 1.84
CA VAL A 12 -12.54 -2.80 1.50
C VAL A 12 -14.04 -3.11 1.56
N GLU A 13 -14.73 -2.69 2.63
CA GLU A 13 -16.18 -2.90 2.77
C GLU A 13 -16.94 -2.15 1.67
N LEU A 14 -16.49 -0.94 1.33
CA LEU A 14 -17.05 -0.16 0.23
C LEU A 14 -16.85 -0.87 -1.11
N MET A 15 -15.64 -1.38 -1.37
CA MET A 15 -15.32 -2.13 -2.58
C MET A 15 -16.20 -3.37 -2.69
N ASP A 16 -16.34 -4.13 -1.61
CA ASP A 16 -17.13 -5.36 -1.59
C ASP A 16 -18.61 -5.07 -1.88
N LYS A 17 -19.15 -4.01 -1.28
CA LYS A 17 -20.51 -3.54 -1.58
C LYS A 17 -20.69 -3.13 -3.05
N HIS A 18 -19.69 -2.48 -3.64
CA HIS A 18 -19.71 -2.14 -5.07
C HIS A 18 -19.69 -3.41 -5.94
N LEU A 19 -18.84 -4.39 -5.62
CA LEU A 19 -18.75 -5.65 -6.36
C LEU A 19 -20.04 -6.47 -6.26
N ASP A 20 -20.66 -6.56 -5.09
CA ASP A 20 -21.92 -7.27 -4.87
C ASP A 20 -23.07 -6.73 -5.73
N SER A 21 -23.06 -5.42 -6.01
CA SER A 21 -24.06 -4.78 -6.87
C SER A 21 -24.02 -5.26 -8.33
N HIS A 22 -22.90 -5.85 -8.78
CA HIS A 22 -22.72 -6.35 -10.14
C HIS A 22 -23.25 -7.78 -10.35
N GLN A 23 -23.84 -8.41 -9.31
CA GLN A 23 -24.51 -9.72 -9.36
C GLN A 23 -23.71 -10.85 -10.05
N GLY A 24 -22.38 -10.78 -10.04
CA GLY A 24 -21.48 -11.78 -10.65
C GLY A 24 -20.99 -11.50 -12.07
N LYS A 25 -21.42 -10.41 -12.71
CA LYS A 25 -20.93 -10.03 -14.06
C LYS A 25 -19.90 -8.90 -13.98
N ILE A 26 -18.88 -9.08 -13.16
CA ILE A 26 -17.81 -8.07 -13.03
C ILE A 26 -16.86 -8.15 -14.21
N THR A 27 -16.56 -7.01 -14.83
CA THR A 27 -15.57 -6.90 -15.91
C THR A 27 -14.26 -6.29 -15.39
N SER A 28 -13.18 -6.44 -16.15
CA SER A 28 -11.93 -5.73 -15.89
C SER A 28 -12.11 -4.21 -15.82
N THR A 29 -12.99 -3.65 -16.64
CA THR A 29 -13.31 -2.21 -16.62
C THR A 29 -13.99 -1.81 -15.31
N ASP A 30 -14.92 -2.63 -14.82
CA ASP A 30 -15.58 -2.36 -13.53
C ASP A 30 -14.58 -2.42 -12.37
N ILE A 31 -13.67 -3.41 -12.37
CA ILE A 31 -12.62 -3.51 -11.35
C ILE A 31 -11.71 -2.28 -11.37
N CYS A 32 -11.24 -1.86 -12.55
CA CYS A 32 -10.41 -0.66 -12.68
C CYS A 32 -11.15 0.59 -12.17
N ASN A 33 -12.43 0.75 -12.52
CA ASN A 33 -13.24 1.88 -12.07
C ASN A 33 -13.49 1.88 -10.56
N ILE A 34 -13.79 0.72 -9.97
CA ILE A 34 -13.99 0.58 -8.53
C ILE A 34 -12.71 0.93 -7.78
N VAL A 35 -11.57 0.37 -8.20
CA VAL A 35 -10.26 0.63 -7.58
C VAL A 35 -9.86 2.09 -7.73
N MET A 36 -10.05 2.69 -8.91
CA MET A 36 -9.82 4.11 -9.12
C MET A 36 -10.73 4.96 -8.23
N SER A 37 -12.01 4.63 -8.10
CA SER A 37 -12.96 5.44 -7.32
C SER A 37 -12.66 5.41 -5.82
N ILE A 38 -12.30 4.25 -5.27
CA ILE A 38 -12.14 4.01 -3.83
C ILE A 38 -10.69 4.24 -3.39
N PHE A 39 -9.73 3.66 -4.11
CA PHE A 39 -8.31 3.66 -3.72
C PHE A 39 -7.49 4.69 -4.50
N LYS A 40 -8.06 5.36 -5.52
CA LYS A 40 -7.37 6.35 -6.36
C LYS A 40 -6.16 5.79 -7.13
N PHE A 41 -6.15 4.47 -7.38
CA PHE A 41 -5.17 3.84 -8.26
C PHE A 41 -5.75 3.61 -9.65
N ASP A 42 -5.04 4.13 -10.65
CA ASP A 42 -5.23 3.68 -12.02
C ASP A 42 -4.46 2.38 -12.25
N LEU A 43 -5.16 1.23 -12.21
CA LEU A 43 -4.55 -0.06 -12.50
C LEU A 43 -4.04 -0.15 -13.94
N THR A 44 -4.62 0.62 -14.87
CA THR A 44 -4.23 0.56 -16.30
C THR A 44 -2.86 1.16 -16.57
N THR A 45 -2.34 1.97 -15.65
CA THR A 45 -0.99 2.53 -15.71
C THR A 45 0.04 1.72 -14.93
N LYS A 46 -0.38 0.70 -14.16
CA LYS A 46 0.54 -0.06 -13.30
C LYS A 46 1.28 -1.14 -14.06
N PRO A 47 2.57 -1.39 -13.74
CA PRO A 47 3.28 -2.52 -14.31
C PRO A 47 2.65 -3.83 -13.82
N VAL A 48 2.44 -4.76 -14.76
CA VAL A 48 2.04 -6.14 -14.46
C VAL A 48 3.30 -6.93 -14.09
N LEU A 49 3.28 -7.59 -12.93
CA LEU A 49 4.45 -8.27 -12.35
C LEU A 49 4.62 -9.72 -12.85
N SER A 50 3.56 -10.35 -13.36
CA SER A 50 3.61 -11.72 -13.84
C SER A 50 4.40 -11.85 -15.14
N LYS A 51 5.42 -12.73 -15.14
CA LYS A 51 6.34 -13.00 -16.27
C LYS A 51 5.61 -13.36 -17.57
N GLU A 52 4.48 -14.05 -17.46
CA GLU A 52 3.61 -14.47 -18.57
C GLU A 52 3.09 -13.29 -19.41
N TRP A 53 2.88 -12.13 -18.80
CA TRP A 53 2.35 -10.93 -19.44
C TRP A 53 3.46 -9.99 -19.93
N ILE A 54 4.66 -10.10 -19.34
CA ILE A 54 5.85 -9.37 -19.78
C ILE A 54 6.29 -9.87 -21.17
N THR A 55 6.17 -11.17 -21.44
CA THR A 55 6.49 -11.78 -22.75
C THR A 55 5.41 -11.58 -23.81
N ALA A 56 4.14 -11.44 -23.40
CA ALA A 56 3.01 -11.17 -24.31
C ALA A 56 3.06 -9.77 -24.97
N ARG A 57 3.87 -8.83 -24.46
CA ARG A 57 4.09 -7.47 -25.04
C ARG A 57 4.62 -7.48 -26.47
N ALA A 58 5.30 -8.54 -26.90
CA ALA A 58 5.98 -8.57 -28.20
C ALA A 58 5.05 -8.82 -29.40
N GLY A 59 3.77 -9.16 -29.17
CA GLY A 59 2.79 -9.46 -30.21
C GLY A 59 1.56 -8.56 -30.15
N SER A 60 1.69 -7.32 -30.64
CA SER A 60 0.60 -6.39 -31.02
C SER A 60 -0.83 -6.69 -30.54
N SER A 61 -1.33 -5.88 -29.59
CA SER A 61 -2.74 -5.47 -29.61
C SER A 61 -2.91 -4.07 -29.01
N THR A 62 -3.91 -3.33 -29.48
CA THR A 62 -4.37 -2.03 -28.98
C THR A 62 -4.97 -2.08 -27.57
N LYS A 63 -5.07 -3.26 -26.95
CA LYS A 63 -5.70 -3.45 -25.64
C LYS A 63 -4.66 -3.25 -24.53
N ASN A 64 -5.06 -2.62 -23.42
CA ASN A 64 -4.16 -2.38 -22.30
C ASN A 64 -3.78 -3.72 -21.62
N ILE A 65 -2.49 -3.92 -21.31
CA ILE A 65 -1.95 -5.17 -20.76
C ILE A 65 -2.52 -5.48 -19.38
N ALA A 66 -2.75 -4.46 -18.55
CA ALA A 66 -3.40 -4.63 -17.25
C ALA A 66 -4.82 -5.18 -17.42
N ILE A 67 -5.57 -4.66 -18.39
CA ILE A 67 -6.93 -5.14 -18.71
C ILE A 67 -6.90 -6.59 -19.16
N MET A 68 -5.97 -6.95 -20.06
CA MET A 68 -5.85 -8.34 -20.51
C MET A 68 -5.47 -9.28 -19.38
N ALA A 69 -4.56 -8.86 -18.49
CA ALA A 69 -4.17 -9.63 -17.31
C ALA A 69 -5.38 -9.90 -16.40
N ILE A 70 -6.15 -8.86 -16.08
CA ILE A 70 -7.36 -8.99 -15.27
C ILE A 70 -8.38 -9.90 -15.97
N ASP A 71 -8.67 -9.67 -17.26
CA ASP A 71 -9.63 -10.49 -18.03
C ASP A 71 -9.26 -11.98 -17.98
N SER A 72 -8.00 -12.30 -18.23
CA SER A 72 -7.52 -13.69 -18.23
C SER A 72 -7.60 -14.31 -16.85
N THR A 73 -7.15 -13.62 -15.79
CA THR A 73 -7.22 -14.16 -14.44
C THR A 73 -8.67 -14.32 -13.97
N LEU A 74 -9.59 -13.40 -14.35
CA LEU A 74 -11.02 -13.52 -14.06
C LEU A 74 -11.65 -14.79 -14.66
N THR A 75 -11.20 -15.24 -15.84
CA THR A 75 -11.73 -16.48 -16.44
C THR A 75 -11.54 -17.72 -15.54
N HIS A 76 -10.55 -17.70 -14.65
CA HIS A 76 -10.26 -18.79 -13.72
C HIS A 76 -11.20 -18.82 -12.51
N TYR A 77 -11.81 -17.69 -12.15
CA TYR A 77 -12.73 -17.56 -11.00
C TYR A 77 -14.20 -17.90 -11.33
N GLY A 78 -14.51 -18.26 -12.58
CA GLY A 78 -15.85 -18.66 -12.98
C GLY A 78 -16.87 -17.51 -12.98
N ARG A 79 -18.16 -17.82 -12.72
CA ARG A 79 -19.28 -16.86 -12.89
C ARG A 79 -19.45 -15.83 -11.76
N LYS A 80 -18.72 -15.91 -10.64
CA LYS A 80 -18.85 -14.98 -9.50
C LYS A 80 -17.56 -14.90 -8.68
N ALA A 81 -16.70 -13.93 -9.00
CA ALA A 81 -15.58 -13.57 -8.13
C ALA A 81 -16.06 -12.72 -6.95
N THR A 82 -15.65 -13.10 -5.74
CA THR A 82 -15.89 -12.37 -4.49
C THR A 82 -14.93 -11.19 -4.34
N GLY A 83 -15.26 -10.26 -3.43
CA GLY A 83 -14.39 -9.12 -3.14
C GLY A 83 -12.96 -9.49 -2.74
N ILE A 84 -12.82 -10.52 -1.89
CA ILE A 84 -11.52 -11.05 -1.47
C ILE A 84 -10.73 -11.58 -2.67
N GLU A 85 -11.37 -12.36 -3.55
CA GLU A 85 -10.71 -12.91 -4.74
C GLU A 85 -10.25 -11.82 -5.70
N ILE A 86 -11.05 -10.76 -5.89
CA ILE A 86 -10.65 -9.62 -6.72
C ILE A 86 -9.44 -8.89 -6.12
N ARG A 87 -9.40 -8.68 -4.80
CA ARG A 87 -8.23 -8.05 -4.14
C ARG A 87 -6.98 -8.93 -4.22
N GLN A 88 -7.13 -10.25 -4.06
CA GLN A 88 -6.04 -11.21 -4.25
C GLN A 88 -5.52 -11.21 -5.68
N LEU A 89 -6.42 -11.18 -6.67
CA LEU A 89 -6.07 -11.05 -8.09
C LEU A 89 -5.27 -9.77 -8.34
N ILE A 90 -5.70 -8.63 -7.80
CA ILE A 90 -4.99 -7.35 -7.94
C ILE A 90 -3.59 -7.44 -7.31
N ASN A 91 -3.49 -8.05 -6.13
CA ASN A 91 -2.19 -8.26 -5.50
C ASN A 91 -1.29 -9.17 -6.34
N GLN A 92 -1.80 -10.26 -6.90
CA GLN A 92 -1.03 -11.16 -7.75
C GLN A 92 -0.54 -10.49 -9.04
N ILE A 93 -1.39 -9.69 -9.70
CA ILE A 93 -1.06 -9.06 -10.99
C ILE A 93 -0.13 -7.85 -10.80
N PHE A 94 -0.38 -7.02 -9.79
CA PHE A 94 0.26 -5.70 -9.66
C PHE A 94 1.16 -5.57 -8.41
N GLY A 95 1.10 -6.54 -7.49
CA GLY A 95 1.74 -6.44 -6.17
C GLY A 95 1.18 -5.26 -5.36
N ILE A 96 -0.14 -5.08 -5.40
CA ILE A 96 -0.87 -4.05 -4.66
C ILE A 96 -1.79 -4.74 -3.65
N ASN A 97 -1.48 -4.59 -2.37
CA ASN A 97 -2.25 -5.17 -1.28
C ASN A 97 -3.34 -4.19 -0.81
N LEU A 98 -4.53 -4.27 -1.40
CA LEU A 98 -5.65 -3.37 -1.09
C LEU A 98 -6.18 -3.53 0.35
N ASP A 99 -6.10 -4.73 0.93
CA ASP A 99 -6.48 -4.95 2.34
C ASP A 99 -5.50 -4.22 3.29
N ALA A 100 -4.20 -4.34 3.06
CA ALA A 100 -3.19 -3.61 3.83
C ALA A 100 -3.36 -2.10 3.70
N ILE A 101 -3.59 -1.62 2.47
CA ILE A 101 -3.83 -0.19 2.21
C ILE A 101 -5.05 0.32 2.99
N SER A 102 -6.13 -0.45 2.99
CA SER A 102 -7.35 -0.10 3.74
C SER A 102 -7.10 -0.09 5.25
N SER A 103 -6.31 -1.04 5.77
CA SER A 103 -6.01 -1.13 7.20
C SER A 103 -5.12 0.01 7.73
N LEU A 104 -4.34 0.65 6.85
CA LEU A 104 -3.45 1.75 7.19
C LEU A 104 -4.13 3.13 7.09
N GLU A 105 -5.37 3.18 6.65
CA GLU A 105 -6.13 4.42 6.60
C GLU A 105 -6.30 5.05 7.98
N GLY A 106 -5.81 6.28 8.14
CA GLY A 106 -5.91 7.00 9.41
C GLY A 106 -4.93 6.49 10.47
N ALA A 107 -4.04 5.60 10.09
CA ALA A 107 -3.00 5.08 10.97
C ALA A 107 -1.84 6.08 11.17
N ARG A 108 -1.96 7.29 10.61
CA ARG A 108 -1.01 8.41 10.68
C ARG A 108 0.36 8.06 10.08
N ILE A 109 0.36 7.23 9.02
CA ILE A 109 1.54 6.83 8.26
C ILE A 109 1.26 7.07 6.77
N SER A 110 2.16 7.81 6.12
CA SER A 110 2.22 7.88 4.67
C SER A 110 3.06 6.74 4.11
N LEU A 111 2.59 6.11 3.04
CA LEU A 111 3.28 5.01 2.37
C LEU A 111 3.60 5.43 0.93
N PHE A 112 4.90 5.46 0.61
CA PHE A 112 5.40 5.62 -0.74
C PHE A 112 6.01 4.30 -1.20
N SER A 113 5.61 3.79 -2.36
CA SER A 113 6.09 2.52 -2.87
C SER A 113 6.06 2.53 -4.39
N LYS A 114 7.09 1.98 -5.03
CA LYS A 114 7.20 1.89 -6.50
C LYS A 114 6.98 3.25 -7.19
N ASP A 115 7.68 4.28 -6.70
CA ASP A 115 7.67 5.66 -7.24
C ASP A 115 6.31 6.36 -7.20
N GLN A 116 5.45 6.01 -6.25
CA GLN A 116 4.15 6.65 -6.06
C GLN A 116 3.70 6.65 -4.61
N TRP A 117 2.89 7.64 -4.26
CA TRP A 117 2.13 7.64 -3.01
C TRP A 117 1.02 6.60 -3.07
N VAL A 118 1.07 5.66 -2.14
CA VAL A 118 0.04 4.64 -1.93
C VAL A 118 -0.97 5.14 -0.90
N ILE A 119 -0.47 5.73 0.18
CA ILE A 119 -1.25 6.42 1.21
C ILE A 119 -0.51 7.71 1.52
N LYS A 120 -1.26 8.81 1.60
CA LYS A 120 -0.73 10.10 2.04
C LYS A 120 -1.86 10.92 2.65
N ASP A 121 -1.64 11.38 3.86
CA ASP A 121 -2.45 12.38 4.53
C ASP A 121 -1.53 13.52 5.02
N GLU A 122 -2.06 14.74 5.06
CA GLU A 122 -1.29 15.92 5.52
C GLU A 122 -0.95 15.84 7.01
N GLN A 123 -1.71 15.06 7.78
CA GLN A 123 -1.52 14.88 9.23
C GLN A 123 -0.76 13.60 9.59
N ASP A 124 -0.30 12.84 8.60
CA ASP A 124 0.54 11.66 8.87
C ASP A 124 1.82 12.07 9.60
N LEU A 125 2.30 11.21 10.50
CA LEU A 125 3.45 11.50 11.36
C LEU A 125 4.76 10.99 10.76
N PHE A 126 4.71 9.84 10.08
CA PHE A 126 5.89 9.19 9.53
C PHE A 126 5.64 8.78 8.09
N VAL A 127 6.69 8.80 7.28
CA VAL A 127 6.71 8.22 5.93
C VAL A 127 7.44 6.90 5.97
N VAL A 128 6.83 5.88 5.36
CA VAL A 128 7.48 4.64 4.96
C VAL A 128 7.64 4.67 3.45
N HIS A 129 8.89 4.54 2.99
CA HIS A 129 9.22 4.57 1.57
C HIS A 129 9.90 3.26 1.18
N THR A 130 9.30 2.49 0.27
CA THR A 130 9.92 1.28 -0.32
C THR A 130 10.40 1.53 -1.74
N GLY A 131 11.59 1.01 -2.06
CA GLY A 131 12.14 1.02 -3.42
C GLY A 131 11.35 0.14 -4.39
N LEU A 132 11.60 0.30 -5.70
CA LEU A 132 10.88 -0.40 -6.78
C LEU A 132 10.86 -1.94 -6.65
N GLY A 133 11.94 -2.52 -6.13
CA GLY A 133 12.08 -3.96 -5.95
C GLY A 133 11.59 -4.48 -4.60
N ASP A 134 11.06 -3.61 -3.73
CA ASP A 134 10.78 -3.90 -2.32
C ASP A 134 11.99 -4.50 -1.58
N VAL A 135 13.22 -4.24 -2.04
CA VAL A 135 14.47 -4.71 -1.44
C VAL A 135 14.88 -3.82 -0.27
N ASP A 136 14.44 -2.57 -0.29
CA ASP A 136 14.85 -1.53 0.65
C ASP A 136 13.66 -0.71 1.18
N VAL A 137 13.83 -0.19 2.39
CA VAL A 137 12.85 0.61 3.13
C VAL A 137 13.54 1.80 3.78
N LYS A 138 12.93 2.98 3.67
CA LYS A 138 13.27 4.19 4.41
C LYS A 138 12.11 4.58 5.32
N VAL A 139 12.43 5.03 6.53
CA VAL A 139 11.48 5.61 7.48
C VAL A 139 12.00 6.97 7.93
N PHE A 140 11.14 7.99 7.86
CA PHE A 140 11.50 9.37 8.25
C PHE A 140 10.26 10.15 8.71
N PRO A 141 10.43 11.21 9.54
CA PRO A 141 9.31 12.03 9.98
C PRO A 141 8.73 12.87 8.84
N THR A 142 7.47 13.24 8.96
CA THR A 142 6.84 14.24 8.09
C THR A 142 7.11 15.66 8.59
N ASP A 143 6.82 16.63 7.72
CA ASP A 143 6.79 18.04 8.10
C ASP A 143 5.77 18.28 9.23
N TYR A 144 4.57 17.67 9.13
CA TYR A 144 3.54 17.76 10.18
C TYR A 144 4.05 17.27 11.55
N PHE A 145 4.73 16.11 11.60
CA PHE A 145 5.31 15.63 12.85
C PHE A 145 6.31 16.62 13.44
N THR A 146 7.15 17.20 12.58
CA THR A 146 8.15 18.19 12.98
C THR A 146 7.48 19.46 13.53
N GLU A 147 6.43 19.95 12.86
CA GLU A 147 5.65 21.11 13.31
C GLU A 147 4.95 20.86 14.66
N GLN A 148 4.39 19.66 14.88
CA GLN A 148 3.68 19.34 16.12
C GLN A 148 4.60 19.07 17.31
N THR A 149 5.81 18.56 17.07
CA THR A 149 6.71 18.07 18.14
C THR A 149 8.00 18.87 18.30
N GLY A 150 8.39 19.64 17.29
CA GLY A 150 9.70 20.27 17.19
C GLY A 150 10.86 19.29 16.90
N LEU A 151 10.58 18.03 16.58
CA LEU A 151 11.58 17.00 16.32
C LEU A 151 11.76 16.79 14.81
N GLU A 152 12.97 17.06 14.30
CA GLU A 152 13.34 16.85 12.90
C GLU A 152 13.75 15.39 12.59
N GLU A 153 13.89 14.55 13.63
CA GLU A 153 14.30 13.16 13.51
C GLU A 153 13.26 12.22 14.13
N LEU A 154 13.33 10.93 13.78
CA LEU A 154 12.47 9.92 14.40
C LEU A 154 12.61 9.90 15.94
N PRO A 155 11.53 9.60 16.67
CA PRO A 155 11.56 9.43 18.12
C PRO A 155 12.55 8.34 18.54
N LYS A 156 13.20 8.51 19.70
CA LYS A 156 14.20 7.57 20.22
C LYS A 156 13.68 6.13 20.29
N ASP A 157 12.45 5.93 20.71
CA ASP A 157 11.85 4.60 20.85
C ASP A 157 11.63 3.93 19.49
N LEU A 158 11.24 4.71 18.47
CA LEU A 158 11.10 4.21 17.11
C LEU A 158 12.47 3.90 16.51
N LYS A 159 13.45 4.79 16.69
CA LYS A 159 14.85 4.58 16.26
C LYS A 159 15.41 3.27 16.81
N GLN A 160 15.27 3.04 18.12
CA GLN A 160 15.75 1.82 18.76
C GLN A 160 15.05 0.58 18.21
N SER A 161 13.73 0.66 18.01
CA SER A 161 12.95 -0.46 17.48
C SER A 161 13.37 -0.79 16.05
N LEU A 162 13.56 0.21 15.18
CA LEU A 162 14.04 0.03 13.81
C LEU A 162 15.47 -0.53 13.77
N THR A 163 16.36 -0.07 14.64
CA THR A 163 17.72 -0.64 14.74
C THR A 163 17.70 -2.13 15.11
N ASN A 164 16.75 -2.59 15.92
CA ASN A 164 16.59 -4.02 16.22
C ASN A 164 16.17 -4.85 15.00
N PHE A 165 15.54 -4.23 13.99
CA PHE A 165 15.26 -4.84 12.69
C PHE A 165 16.45 -4.76 11.71
N GLY A 166 17.57 -4.16 12.13
CA GLY A 166 18.75 -3.97 11.29
C GLY A 166 18.75 -2.69 10.46
N PHE A 167 17.88 -1.72 10.75
CA PHE A 167 17.96 -0.41 10.13
C PHE A 167 19.18 0.36 10.65
N SER A 168 19.83 1.08 9.76
CA SER A 168 20.88 2.05 10.08
C SER A 168 20.38 3.47 9.90
N CYS A 169 20.91 4.40 10.70
CA CYS A 169 20.67 5.82 10.51
C CYS A 169 21.50 6.31 9.32
N ASP A 170 20.84 6.91 8.33
CA ASP A 170 21.50 7.76 7.34
C ASP A 170 21.47 9.20 7.88
N GLU A 171 22.52 9.57 8.62
CA GLU A 171 22.64 10.89 9.26
C GLU A 171 22.59 12.05 8.26
N ARG A 172 22.92 11.83 6.98
CA ARG A 172 22.87 12.88 5.95
C ARG A 172 21.46 13.13 5.44
N ALA A 173 20.60 12.10 5.51
CA ALA A 173 19.24 12.14 4.99
C ALA A 173 18.17 12.24 6.08
N GLY A 174 18.55 12.18 7.36
CA GLY A 174 17.60 12.21 8.49
C GLY A 174 16.64 11.01 8.51
N CYS A 175 17.00 9.91 7.83
CA CYS A 175 16.13 8.75 7.66
C CYS A 175 16.79 7.47 8.18
N TYR A 176 15.94 6.52 8.60
CA TYR A 176 16.36 5.17 8.91
C TYR A 176 16.20 4.29 7.68
N TYR A 177 17.26 3.61 7.29
CA TYR A 177 17.32 2.82 6.07
C TYR A 177 17.59 1.34 6.38
N TYR A 178 16.89 0.48 5.68
CA TYR A 178 17.15 -0.95 5.63
C TYR A 178 17.21 -1.41 4.19
N SER A 179 18.14 -2.31 3.90
CA SER A 179 18.22 -3.02 2.62
C SER A 179 18.40 -4.50 2.92
N ASN A 180 17.61 -5.36 2.29
CA ASN A 180 17.75 -6.80 2.43
C ASN A 180 19.15 -7.23 1.93
N PRO A 181 19.99 -7.84 2.78
CA PRO A 181 21.35 -8.23 2.38
C PRO A 181 21.38 -9.29 1.27
N SER A 182 20.32 -10.08 1.09
CA SER A 182 20.25 -11.05 -0.02
C SER A 182 20.00 -10.39 -1.38
N GLY A 183 19.59 -9.11 -1.40
CA GLY A 183 19.15 -8.40 -2.61
C GLY A 183 17.76 -8.82 -3.10
N GLU A 184 17.08 -9.70 -2.35
CA GLU A 184 15.71 -10.13 -2.66
C GLU A 184 14.68 -9.18 -2.06
N ALA A 185 13.47 -9.20 -2.61
CA ALA A 185 12.35 -8.46 -2.04
C ALA A 185 12.11 -8.87 -0.59
N ILE A 186 11.88 -7.88 0.27
CA ILE A 186 11.57 -8.09 1.68
C ILE A 186 10.25 -8.86 1.78
N PRO A 187 10.20 -9.96 2.55
CA PRO A 187 8.95 -10.70 2.76
C PRO A 187 7.86 -9.83 3.39
N ASP A 188 6.61 -10.04 2.99
CA ASP A 188 5.47 -9.26 3.50
C ASP A 188 5.29 -9.39 5.01
N GLU A 189 5.63 -10.54 5.61
CA GLU A 189 5.62 -10.73 7.06
C GLU A 189 6.59 -9.75 7.76
N PHE A 190 7.79 -9.58 7.22
CA PHE A 190 8.78 -8.65 7.75
C PHE A 190 8.35 -7.19 7.55
N LYS A 191 7.79 -6.85 6.39
CA LYS A 191 7.16 -5.53 6.16
C LYS A 191 6.06 -5.25 7.18
N GLY A 192 5.22 -6.25 7.47
CA GLY A 192 4.16 -6.17 8.47
C GLY A 192 4.69 -5.88 9.89
N GLN A 193 5.82 -6.49 10.27
CA GLN A 193 6.46 -6.24 11.57
C GLN A 193 7.01 -4.81 11.69
N ILE A 194 7.62 -4.29 10.63
CA ILE A 194 8.10 -2.90 10.58
C ILE A 194 6.93 -1.93 10.74
N ILE A 195 5.88 -2.11 9.93
CA ILE A 195 4.68 -1.28 9.99
C ILE A 195 4.03 -1.34 11.38
N GLY A 196 3.83 -2.54 11.93
CA GLY A 196 3.26 -2.73 13.26
C GLY A 196 4.06 -2.03 14.37
N THR A 197 5.39 -1.98 14.23
CA THR A 197 6.28 -1.27 15.15
C THR A 197 6.06 0.25 15.10
N ILE A 198 5.94 0.83 13.91
CA ILE A 198 5.67 2.26 13.73
C ILE A 198 4.28 2.59 14.31
N LEU A 199 3.28 1.78 13.98
CA LEU A 199 1.91 1.95 14.49
C LEU A 199 1.84 1.90 16.01
N LYS A 200 2.61 1.00 16.63
CA LYS A 200 2.70 0.94 18.09
C LYS A 200 3.26 2.24 18.68
N VAL A 201 4.31 2.81 18.10
CA VAL A 201 4.86 4.10 18.58
C VAL A 201 3.87 5.24 18.40
N ILE A 202 3.16 5.28 17.27
CA ILE A 202 2.10 6.28 17.05
C ILE A 202 1.03 6.17 18.14
N HIS A 203 0.56 4.96 18.40
CA HIS A 203 -0.45 4.69 19.41
C HIS A 203 0.03 5.05 20.82
N ASP A 204 1.23 4.62 21.20
CA ASP A 204 1.73 4.74 22.58
C ASP A 204 2.17 6.18 22.92
N SER A 205 2.66 6.94 21.94
CA SER A 205 3.33 8.23 22.19
C SER A 205 2.70 9.43 21.48
N TYR A 206 1.86 9.23 20.46
CA TYR A 206 1.40 10.30 19.57
C TYR A 206 -0.09 10.26 19.25
N GLN A 207 -0.88 9.46 19.97
CA GLN A 207 -2.33 9.33 19.74
C GLN A 207 -3.10 10.64 19.92
N SER A 208 -2.58 11.58 20.73
CA SER A 208 -3.22 12.87 21.00
C SER A 208 -2.82 14.00 20.05
N LEU A 209 -2.00 13.73 19.02
CA LEU A 209 -1.62 14.70 17.98
C LEU A 209 -2.62 14.74 16.81
#